data_AF-A0A077XY93-F1
#
_entry.id   AF-A0A077XY93-F1
#
_cell.length_a   1.000
_cell.length_b   1.000
_cell.length_c   1.000
_cell.angle_alpha   90.00
_cell.angle_beta   90.00
_cell.angle_gamma   90.00
#
_symmetry.space_group_name_H-M   'P 1'
#
loop_
_entity.id
_entity.type
_entity.pdbx_description
1 polymer ?
#
loop_
_entity_poly.entity_id
_entity_poly.type
_entity_poly.pdbx_seq_one_letter_code
_entity_poly.pdbx_strand_id
1 'polypeptide(L)' 'MKKVFFWTAIAICVYILFSILNILFVGNTPMSSFDYGFLAGKILLLTILIFIIITIRKRN' A
#
# COMPACT_ATOMS: atom_id res chain seq x y z
N MET A 1 14.79 -17.92 -3.80
CA MET A 1 14.32 -16.70 -4.47
C MET A 1 12.92 -16.25 -4.02
N LYS A 2 11.90 -17.13 -3.90
CA LYS A 2 10.54 -16.74 -3.47
C LYS A 2 10.45 -15.99 -2.12
N LYS A 3 11.31 -16.32 -1.15
CA LYS A 3 11.39 -15.63 0.15
C LYS A 3 11.79 -14.15 0.00
N VAL A 4 12.71 -13.83 -0.93
CA VAL A 4 13.17 -12.46 -1.17
C VAL A 4 12.04 -11.61 -1.74
N PHE A 5 11.28 -12.15 -2.69
CA PHE A 5 10.08 -11.48 -3.25
C PHE A 5 8.99 -11.21 -2.21
N PHE A 6 8.85 -12.09 -1.21
CA PHE A 6 7.90 -11.89 -0.11
C PHE A 6 8.34 -10.75 0.81
N TRP A 7 9.63 -10.70 1.18
CA TRP A 7 10.18 -9.62 2.01
C TRP A 7 10.16 -8.26 1.30
N THR A 8 10.42 -8.21 -0.01
CA THR A 8 10.31 -6.96 -0.78
C THR A 8 8.86 -6.50 -0.90
N ALA A 9 7.90 -7.41 -1.11
CA ALA A 9 6.47 -7.07 -1.15
C ALA A 9 5.96 -6.53 0.20
N ILE A 10 6.45 -7.09 1.32
CA ILE A 10 6.16 -6.56 2.66
C ILE A 10 6.74 -5.16 2.84
N ALA A 11 7.99 -4.93 2.45
CA ALA A 11 8.61 -3.61 2.55
C ALA A 11 7.84 -2.55 1.74
N ILE A 12 7.38 -2.89 0.54
CA ILE A 12 6.54 -2.02 -0.30
C ILE A 12 5.19 -1.75 0.37
N CYS A 13 4.54 -2.76 0.96
CA CYS A 13 3.30 -2.57 1.71
C CYS A 13 3.48 -1.61 2.89
N VAL A 14 4.54 -1.79 3.69
CA VAL A 14 4.84 -0.91 4.84
C VAL A 14 5.10 0.53 4.37
N TYR A 15 5.82 0.72 3.27
CA TYR A 15 6.06 2.04 2.68
C TYR A 15 4.76 2.74 2.25
N ILE A 16 3.87 2.02 1.55
CA ILE A 16 2.56 2.56 1.13
C ILE A 16 1.72 2.94 2.35
N LEU A 17 1.74 2.12 3.40
CA LEU A 17 1.00 2.34 4.64
C LEU A 17 1.49 3.60 5.35
N PHE A 18 2.81 3.80 5.47
CA PHE A 18 3.39 5.06 5.96
C PHE A 18 3.02 6.27 5.10
N SER A 19 2.95 6.10 3.78
CA SER A 19 2.57 7.17 2.85
C SER A 19 1.10 7.58 2.98
N ILE A 20 0.21 6.62 3.24
CA ILE A 20 -1.21 6.85 3.55
C ILE A 20 -1.36 7.58 4.89
N LEU A 21 -0.64 7.12 5.92
CA LEU A 21 -0.62 7.78 7.22
C LEU A 21 -0.08 9.21 7.10
N ASN A 22 0.98 9.43 6.34
CA ASN A 22 1.53 10.77 6.12
C ASN A 22 0.48 11.71 5.50
N ILE A 23 -0.28 11.23 4.51
CA ILE A 23 -1.38 12.01 3.92
C ILE A 23 -2.50 12.30 4.95
N LEU A 24 -2.88 11.32 5.76
CA LEU A 24 -3.91 11.47 6.80
C LEU A 24 -3.48 12.41 7.94
N PHE A 25 -2.21 12.39 8.33
CA PHE A 25 -1.68 13.19 9.45
C PHE A 25 -1.17 14.57 9.02
N VAL A 26 -0.70 14.73 7.78
CA VAL A 26 -0.37 16.05 7.20
C VAL A 26 -1.64 16.78 6.75
N GLY A 27 -2.73 16.06 6.51
CA GLY A 27 -4.05 16.56 6.09
C GLY A 27 -4.86 17.38 7.10
N ASN A 28 -4.22 18.06 8.06
CA ASN A 28 -4.90 19.11 8.86
C ASN A 28 -5.20 20.37 8.01
N THR A 29 -4.78 20.37 6.75
CA THR A 29 -5.15 21.30 5.68
C THR A 29 -6.25 20.72 4.82
N PRO A 30 -7.18 21.53 4.27
CA PRO A 30 -8.27 21.04 3.43
C PRO A 30 -7.70 20.24 2.26
N MET A 31 -7.93 18.92 2.28
CA MET A 31 -7.53 18.01 1.21
C MET A 31 -8.21 18.41 -0.09
N SER A 32 -7.43 18.60 -1.14
CA SER A 32 -7.99 18.82 -2.47
C SER A 32 -8.61 17.52 -2.99
N SER A 33 -9.55 17.62 -3.93
CA SER A 33 -10.15 16.45 -4.60
C SER A 33 -9.09 15.54 -5.25
N PHE A 34 -7.92 16.09 -5.58
CA PHE A 34 -6.77 15.36 -6.11
C PHE A 34 -6.11 14.46 -5.04
N ASP A 35 -5.98 14.94 -3.80
CA ASP A 35 -5.38 14.18 -2.69
C ASP A 35 -6.23 12.96 -2.32
N TYR A 36 -7.56 13.08 -2.38
CA TYR A 36 -8.49 11.97 -2.20
C TYR A 36 -8.35 10.90 -3.30
N GLY A 37 -8.20 11.32 -4.56
CA GLY A 37 -7.94 10.40 -5.67
C GLY A 37 -6.61 9.66 -5.51
N PHE A 38 -5.57 10.37 -5.05
CA PHE A 38 -4.26 9.79 -4.79
C PHE A 38 -4.27 8.82 -3.60
N LEU A 39 -5.03 9.14 -2.55
CA LEU A 39 -5.24 8.26 -1.40
C LEU A 39 -5.97 6.98 -1.80
N ALA A 40 -7.08 7.10 -2.55
CA ALA A 40 -7.84 5.96 -3.05
C ALA A 40 -6.98 5.05 -3.94
N GLY A 41 -6.15 5.63 -4.81
CA GLY A 41 -5.20 4.89 -5.64
C GLY A 41 -4.20 4.07 -4.82
N LYS A 42 -3.63 4.64 -3.75
CA LYS A 42 -2.70 3.93 -2.85
C LYS A 42 -3.37 2.79 -2.10
N ILE A 43 -4.60 2.98 -1.64
CA ILE A 43 -5.39 1.92 -0.98
C ILE A 43 -5.65 0.77 -1.96
N LEU A 44 -6.07 1.07 -3.18
CA LEU A 44 -6.33 0.06 -4.21
C LEU A 44 -5.07 -0.75 -4.54
N LEU A 45 -3.92 -0.08 -4.67
CA LEU A 45 -2.62 -0.70 -4.89
C LEU A 45 -2.22 -1.64 -3.74
N LEU A 46 -2.47 -1.23 -2.50
CA LEU A 46 -2.23 -2.03 -1.30
C LEU A 46 -3.05 -3.33 -1.32
N THR A 47 -4.34 -3.25 -1.66
CA THR A 47 -5.25 -4.40 -1.72
C THR A 47 -4.79 -5.42 -2.77
N ILE A 48 -4.35 -4.97 -3.94
CA ILE A 48 -3.80 -5.84 -4.99
C ILE A 48 -2.52 -6.53 -4.51
N LEU A 49 -1.61 -5.78 -3.89
CA LEU A 49 -0.36 -6.33 -3.34
C LEU A 49 -0.62 -7.41 -2.29
N ILE A 50 -1.55 -7.16 -1.36
CA ILE A 50 -1.95 -8.14 -0.34
C ILE A 50 -2.54 -9.39 -1.01
N PHE A 51 -3.39 -9.23 -2.02
CA PHE A 51 -3.99 -10.35 -2.75
C PHE A 51 -2.93 -11.20 -3.47
N ILE A 52 -1.95 -10.57 -4.10
CA ILE A 52 -0.81 -11.27 -4.73
C ILE A 52 -0.02 -12.04 -3.67
N ILE A 53 0.28 -11.42 -2.52
CA ILE A 53 1.01 -12.07 -1.43
C ILE A 53 0.25 -13.29 -0.90
N ILE A 54 -1.06 -13.18 -0.67
CA ILE A 54 -1.92 -14.28 -0.22
C ILE A 54 -1.93 -15.41 -1.24
N THR A 55 -2.05 -15.08 -2.53
CA THR A 55 -2.07 -16.07 -3.62
C THR A 55 -0.73 -16.81 -3.73
N ILE A 56 0.38 -16.09 -3.62
CA ILE A 56 1.73 -16.68 -3.60
C ILE A 56 1.91 -17.59 -2.38
N ARG A 57 1.42 -17.18 -1.20
CA ARG A 57 1.50 -17.98 0.03
C ARG A 57 0.64 -19.24 -0.01
N LYS A 58 -0.55 -19.20 -0.65
CA LYS A 58 -1.44 -20.36 -0.76
C LYS A 58 -0.92 -21.42 -1.74
N ARG A 59 -0.13 -21.01 -2.73
CA ARG A 59 0.38 -21.89 -3.80
C ARG A 59 1.72 -22.56 -3.45
N ASN A 60 2.27 -22.30 -2.26
CA ASN A 60 3.62 -22.69 -1.87
C ASN A 60 3.61 -23.32 -0.47
#